data_AF-A0A668RZC9-F1
#
_entry.id   AF-A0A668RZC9-F1
#
_cell.length_a   1.000
_cell.length_b   1.000
_cell.length_c   1.000
_cell.angle_alpha   90.00
_cell.angle_beta   90.00
_cell.angle_gamma   90.00
#
_symmetry.space_group_name_H-M   'P 1'
#
loop_
_entity.id
_entity.type
_entity.pdbx_description
1 polymer ?
#
loop_
_entity_poly.entity_id
_entity_poly.type
_entity_poly.pdbx_seq_one_letter_code
_entity_poly.pdbx_strand_id
1 'polypeptide(L)'
;MSEERSERSDGKIVKMEIDYSSTVDQRLPECEKMAKEGKLQEAIESLLSLEKQTRTASDMVSTSRILVAVVQMCYEAKDWDALNENIMLLTKRRSQLKQAVAKMVQECYKYVDAVTDLTIKLRLIDTLRTVTAGKNIRIMAKYYTRITMKRMANLLDLSVDESEEFLSSLVVNKTIYAKVDRLAGIINFQRPKDPNDLLNDWSHKLNSLMSLVNKTTHLIAKEEMIHNLQ
;
A
#
# COMPACT_ATOMS: atom_id res chain seq x y z
N MET A 1 7.76 34.33 12.33
CA MET A 1 7.28 32.94 12.19
C MET A 1 8.11 32.31 11.11
N SER A 2 9.25 31.75 11.51
CA SER A 2 10.30 31.29 10.60
C SER A 2 10.22 29.77 10.53
N GLU A 3 9.97 29.25 9.33
CA GLU A 3 9.96 27.80 9.04
C GLU A 3 11.39 27.25 9.13
N GLU A 4 11.76 26.63 10.24
CA GLU A 4 13.01 25.86 10.32
C GLU A 4 12.81 24.47 9.69
N ARG A 5 13.32 24.31 8.47
CA ARG A 5 13.45 23.01 7.80
C ARG A 5 14.65 22.26 8.38
N SER A 6 14.40 21.14 9.05
CA SER A 6 15.44 20.21 9.48
C SER A 6 15.90 19.36 8.30
N GLU A 7 17.11 19.61 7.81
CA GLU A 7 17.78 18.78 6.80
C GLU A 7 18.51 17.61 7.48
N ARG A 8 18.24 16.37 7.06
CA ARG A 8 19.16 15.24 7.27
C ARG A 8 20.13 15.16 6.09
N SER A 9 21.33 14.62 6.34
CA SER A 9 22.50 14.57 5.45
C SER A 9 22.34 13.81 4.11
N ASP A 10 21.11 13.53 3.66
CA ASP A 10 20.80 12.70 2.50
C ASP A 10 19.89 13.43 1.49
N GLY A 11 19.76 14.77 1.60
CA GLY A 11 19.05 15.62 0.64
C GLY A 11 17.53 15.37 0.52
N LYS A 12 16.97 14.43 1.27
CA LYS A 12 15.53 14.17 1.35
C LYS A 12 14.90 15.14 2.35
N ILE A 13 14.12 16.08 1.83
CA ILE A 13 13.20 16.91 2.61
C ILE A 13 12.25 15.96 3.34
N VAL A 14 12.45 15.75 4.64
CA VAL A 14 11.51 15.03 5.48
C VAL A 14 10.37 15.99 5.74
N LYS A 15 9.22 15.71 5.11
CA LYS A 15 7.99 16.43 5.40
C LYS A 15 7.67 16.22 6.88
N MET A 16 7.49 17.30 7.63
CA MET A 16 7.18 17.23 9.06
C MET A 16 5.90 16.41 9.24
N GLU A 17 6.01 15.30 9.96
CA GLU A 17 4.86 14.47 10.34
C GLU A 17 4.07 15.26 11.39
N ILE A 18 2.93 15.80 10.96
CA ILE A 18 1.97 16.41 11.88
C ILE A 18 1.07 15.28 12.37
N ASP A 19 1.11 15.01 13.66
CA ASP A 19 0.26 14.02 14.30
C ASP A 19 -1.15 14.59 14.48
N TYR A 20 -2.14 13.97 13.83
CA TYR A 20 -3.54 14.33 13.92
C TYR A 20 -4.34 13.43 14.87
N SER A 21 -3.68 12.55 15.64
CA SER A 21 -4.35 11.57 16.50
C SER A 21 -5.40 12.20 17.41
N SER A 22 -5.09 13.33 18.04
CA SER A 22 -6.02 14.07 18.91
C SER A 22 -7.24 14.61 18.18
N THR A 23 -7.08 15.07 16.94
CA THR A 23 -8.18 15.56 16.11
C THR A 23 -9.07 14.41 15.65
N VAL A 24 -8.46 13.27 15.30
CA VAL A 24 -9.16 12.05 14.91
C VAL A 24 -9.95 11.46 16.08
N ASP A 25 -9.38 11.45 17.28
CA ASP A 25 -10.04 10.94 18.48
C ASP A 25 -11.31 11.72 18.85
N GLN A 26 -11.35 13.02 18.56
CA GLN A 26 -12.55 13.84 18.76
C GLN A 26 -13.55 13.69 17.61
N ARG A 27 -13.08 13.72 16.36
CA ARG A 27 -13.96 13.74 15.18
C ARG A 27 -14.58 12.39 14.86
N LEU A 28 -13.93 11.27 15.16
CA LEU A 28 -14.47 9.93 14.87
C LEU A 28 -15.79 9.68 15.62
N PRO A 29 -15.88 9.85 16.96
CA PRO A 29 -17.14 9.68 17.68
C PRO A 29 -18.25 10.63 17.23
N GLU A 30 -17.89 11.87 16.85
CA GLU A 30 -18.86 12.84 16.31
C GLU A 30 -19.46 12.34 14.99
N CYS A 31 -18.62 11.84 14.08
CA CYS A 31 -19.07 11.30 12.80
C CYS A 31 -19.89 10.01 12.98
N GLU A 32 -19.53 9.16 13.94
CA GLU A 32 -20.32 7.97 14.28
C GLU A 32 -21.72 8.32 14.80
N LYS A 33 -21.84 9.38 15.62
CA LYS A 33 -23.14 9.90 16.06
C LYS A 33 -23.95 10.45 14.88
N MET A 34 -23.34 11.26 14.02
CA MET A 34 -24.01 11.79 12.82
C MET A 34 -24.50 10.68 11.88
N ALA A 35 -23.72 9.61 11.72
CA ALA A 35 -24.12 8.45 10.94
C ALA A 35 -25.35 7.75 11.54
N LYS A 36 -25.39 7.58 12.88
CA LYS A 36 -26.54 7.01 13.59
C LYS A 36 -27.79 7.90 13.55
N GLU A 37 -27.61 9.22 13.44
CA GLU A 37 -28.69 10.20 13.24
C GLU A 37 -29.22 10.22 11.80
N GLY A 38 -28.71 9.37 10.91
CA GLY A 38 -29.16 9.24 9.52
C GLY A 38 -28.44 10.15 8.52
N LYS A 39 -27.40 10.89 8.95
CA LYS A 39 -26.60 11.79 8.11
C LYS A 39 -25.30 11.13 7.65
N LEU A 40 -25.40 9.94 7.04
CA LEU A 40 -24.24 9.15 6.62
C LEU A 40 -23.35 9.91 5.62
N GLN A 41 -23.94 10.56 4.62
CA GLN A 41 -23.20 11.26 3.58
C GLN A 41 -22.36 12.42 4.15
N GLU A 42 -22.95 13.23 5.03
CA GLU A 42 -22.26 14.36 5.69
C GLU A 42 -21.11 13.88 6.58
N ALA A 43 -21.31 12.76 7.31
CA ALA A 43 -20.28 12.14 8.13
C ALA A 43 -19.09 11.65 7.28
N ILE A 44 -19.38 10.99 6.14
CA ILE A 44 -18.34 10.52 5.21
C ILE A 44 -17.58 11.69 4.60
N GLU A 45 -18.25 12.76 4.16
CA GLU A 45 -17.59 13.94 3.59
C GLU A 45 -16.66 14.62 4.61
N SER A 46 -17.10 14.75 5.86
CA SER A 46 -16.28 15.26 6.97
C SER A 46 -15.01 14.41 7.16
N LEU A 47 -15.15 13.07 7.17
CA LEU A 47 -14.00 12.17 7.28
C LEU A 47 -13.11 12.17 6.04
N LEU A 48 -13.64 12.32 4.83
CA LEU A 48 -12.85 12.43 3.61
C LEU A 48 -12.04 13.74 3.56
N SER A 49 -12.53 14.81 4.20
CA SER A 49 -11.77 16.05 4.40
C SER A 49 -10.60 15.83 5.36
N LEU A 50 -10.84 15.13 6.49
CA LEU A 50 -9.79 14.81 7.46
C LEU A 50 -8.77 13.80 6.91
N GLU A 51 -9.23 12.83 6.10
CA GLU A 51 -8.38 11.91 5.34
C GLU A 51 -7.40 12.68 4.45
N LYS A 52 -7.88 13.72 3.75
CA LYS A 52 -7.03 14.51 2.87
C LYS A 52 -5.91 15.20 3.65
N GLN A 53 -6.20 15.71 4.85
CA GLN A 53 -5.23 16.39 5.72
C GLN A 53 -4.18 15.39 6.24
N THR A 54 -4.65 14.30 6.86
CA THR A 54 -3.80 13.25 7.44
C THR A 54 -2.93 12.55 6.40
N ARG A 55 -3.48 12.23 5.22
CA ARG A 55 -2.73 11.69 4.08
C ARG A 55 -1.66 12.67 3.59
N THR A 56 -1.99 13.96 3.49
CA THR A 56 -1.02 14.99 3.06
C THR A 56 0.10 15.15 4.08
N ALA A 57 -0.20 15.02 5.37
CA ALA A 57 0.77 15.04 6.45
C ALA A 57 1.56 13.72 6.61
N SER A 58 1.26 12.69 5.81
CA SER A 58 1.85 11.36 5.91
C SER A 58 1.62 10.65 7.26
N ASP A 59 0.59 11.07 8.01
CA ASP A 59 0.19 10.43 9.26
C ASP A 59 -0.55 9.11 8.96
N MET A 60 0.21 8.03 8.97
CA MET A 60 -0.27 6.70 8.65
C MET A 60 -1.29 6.17 9.66
N VAL A 61 -1.12 6.48 10.95
CA VAL A 61 -1.97 5.91 12.01
C VAL A 61 -3.36 6.52 11.89
N SER A 62 -3.44 7.84 11.87
CA SER A 62 -4.69 8.59 11.73
C SER A 62 -5.39 8.29 10.41
N THR A 63 -4.67 8.31 9.28
CA THR A 63 -5.23 7.99 7.96
C THR A 63 -5.85 6.59 7.97
N SER A 64 -5.17 5.60 8.57
CA SER A 64 -5.71 4.24 8.63
C SER A 64 -6.98 4.11 9.46
N ARG A 65 -7.07 4.82 10.59
CA ARG A 65 -8.28 4.84 11.43
C ARG A 65 -9.46 5.48 10.72
N ILE A 66 -9.22 6.60 10.02
CA ILE A 66 -10.25 7.29 9.23
C ILE A 66 -10.80 6.38 8.12
N LEU A 67 -9.92 5.71 7.36
CA LEU A 67 -10.34 4.79 6.31
C LEU A 67 -11.18 3.62 6.85
N VAL A 68 -10.77 3.03 7.98
CA VAL A 68 -11.53 1.95 8.64
C VAL A 68 -12.90 2.45 9.11
N ALA A 69 -12.95 3.63 9.73
CA ALA A 69 -14.20 4.23 10.21
C ALA A 69 -15.19 4.52 9.07
N VAL A 70 -14.73 5.04 7.93
CA VAL A 70 -15.59 5.27 6.75
C VAL A 70 -16.26 3.97 6.31
N VAL A 71 -15.51 2.88 6.21
CA VAL A 71 -16.03 1.56 5.82
C VAL A 71 -16.98 1.00 6.89
N GLN A 72 -16.64 1.14 8.17
CA GLN A 72 -17.47 0.67 9.28
C GLN A 72 -18.83 1.39 9.33
N MET A 73 -18.86 2.71 9.14
CA MET A 73 -20.12 3.46 9.11
C MET A 73 -21.01 3.06 7.93
N CYS A 74 -20.44 2.82 6.75
CA CYS A 74 -21.20 2.33 5.59
C CYS A 74 -21.82 0.95 5.87
N TYR A 75 -21.06 0.07 6.54
CA TYR A 75 -21.54 -1.25 6.95
C TYR A 75 -22.66 -1.15 8.00
N GLU A 76 -22.50 -0.32 9.04
CA GLU A 76 -23.52 -0.10 10.09
C GLU A 76 -24.83 0.47 9.52
N ALA A 77 -24.73 1.36 8.53
CA ALA A 77 -25.88 1.91 7.81
C ALA A 77 -26.51 0.93 6.81
N LYS A 78 -25.88 -0.24 6.57
CA LYS A 78 -26.25 -1.23 5.54
C LYS A 78 -26.29 -0.66 4.12
N ASP A 79 -25.55 0.41 3.86
CA ASP A 79 -25.42 1.01 2.54
C ASP A 79 -24.20 0.43 1.81
N TRP A 80 -24.44 -0.66 1.09
CA TRP A 80 -23.42 -1.42 0.38
C TRP A 80 -22.94 -0.72 -0.90
N ASP A 81 -23.78 0.13 -1.49
CA ASP A 81 -23.41 0.91 -2.67
C ASP A 81 -22.39 1.98 -2.26
N ALA A 82 -22.69 2.74 -1.20
CA ALA A 82 -21.75 3.69 -0.63
C ALA A 82 -20.45 3.02 -0.17
N LEU A 83 -20.53 1.82 0.40
CA LEU A 83 -19.34 1.05 0.79
C LEU A 83 -18.43 0.76 -0.40
N ASN A 84 -18.98 0.19 -1.47
CA ASN A 84 -18.20 -0.18 -2.65
C ASN A 84 -17.61 1.04 -3.36
N GLU A 85 -18.37 2.13 -3.46
CA GLU A 85 -17.90 3.40 -4.03
C GLU A 85 -16.72 3.98 -3.23
N ASN A 86 -16.82 4.02 -1.90
CA ASN A 86 -15.76 4.53 -1.05
C ASN A 86 -14.50 3.66 -1.11
N ILE A 87 -14.63 2.33 -1.12
CA ILE A 87 -13.49 1.41 -1.30
C ILE A 87 -12.75 1.70 -2.61
N MET A 88 -13.49 1.87 -3.71
CA MET A 88 -12.93 2.16 -5.02
C MET A 88 -12.28 3.54 -5.06
N LEU A 89 -12.94 4.56 -4.51
CA LEU A 89 -12.44 5.93 -4.43
C LEU A 89 -11.13 6.00 -3.66
N LEU A 90 -11.10 5.45 -2.45
CA LEU A 90 -9.95 5.51 -1.55
C LEU A 90 -8.75 4.71 -2.07
N THR A 91 -9.00 3.61 -2.79
CA THR A 91 -7.93 2.82 -3.43
C THR A 91 -7.35 3.52 -4.67
N LYS A 92 -8.20 4.14 -5.50
CA LYS A 92 -7.76 4.84 -6.72
C LYS A 92 -7.18 6.23 -6.45
N ARG A 93 -7.35 6.77 -5.24
CA ARG A 93 -6.86 8.09 -4.85
C ARG A 93 -5.33 8.16 -4.95
N ARG A 94 -4.82 9.12 -5.74
CA ARG A 94 -3.37 9.32 -5.93
C ARG A 94 -2.69 9.62 -4.59
N SER A 95 -1.52 9.02 -4.38
CA SER A 95 -0.71 9.20 -3.16
C SER A 95 -1.38 8.71 -1.87
N GLN A 96 -2.30 7.74 -1.96
CA GLN A 96 -2.82 7.08 -0.77
C GLN A 96 -1.74 6.21 -0.09
N LEU A 97 -1.77 6.17 1.24
CA LEU A 97 -0.85 5.37 2.05
C LEU A 97 -1.18 3.88 1.93
N LYS A 98 -0.23 3.08 1.45
CA LYS A 98 -0.42 1.65 1.15
C LYS A 98 -0.84 0.83 2.37
N GLN A 99 -0.35 1.19 3.56
CA GLN A 99 -0.72 0.50 4.79
C GLN A 99 -2.13 0.85 5.26
N ALA A 100 -2.59 2.08 5.02
CA ALA A 100 -3.96 2.50 5.34
C ALA A 100 -4.98 1.75 4.47
N VAL A 101 -4.72 1.62 3.16
CA VAL A 101 -5.55 0.79 2.26
C VAL A 101 -5.56 -0.67 2.70
N ALA A 102 -4.41 -1.23 3.12
CA ALA A 102 -4.35 -2.61 3.57
C ALA A 102 -5.24 -2.86 4.81
N LYS A 103 -5.18 -1.98 5.81
CA LYS A 103 -6.04 -2.08 7.00
C LYS A 103 -7.53 -1.92 6.66
N MET A 104 -7.86 -0.98 5.76
CA MET A 104 -9.22 -0.80 5.25
C MET A 104 -9.76 -2.07 4.60
N VAL A 105 -8.99 -2.66 3.68
CA VAL A 105 -9.36 -3.89 2.97
C VAL A 105 -9.49 -5.08 3.94
N GLN A 106 -8.59 -5.20 4.92
CA GLN A 106 -8.69 -6.22 5.97
C GLN A 106 -9.99 -6.12 6.78
N GLU A 107 -10.46 -4.91 7.06
CA GLU A 107 -11.76 -4.73 7.71
C GLU A 107 -12.91 -5.17 6.80
N CYS A 108 -12.86 -4.79 5.51
CA CYS A 108 -13.88 -5.17 4.53
C CYS A 108 -14.03 -6.69 4.39
N TYR A 109 -12.93 -7.45 4.50
CA TYR A 109 -12.97 -8.91 4.43
C TYR A 109 -13.85 -9.54 5.51
N LYS A 110 -13.89 -8.96 6.72
CA LYS A 110 -14.75 -9.46 7.80
C LYS A 110 -16.24 -9.37 7.45
N TYR A 111 -16.60 -8.36 6.66
CA TYR A 111 -17.99 -8.15 6.25
C TYR A 111 -18.45 -9.16 5.20
N VAL A 112 -17.54 -9.71 4.38
CA VAL A 112 -17.87 -10.72 3.35
C VAL A 112 -18.51 -11.98 3.96
N ASP A 113 -18.07 -12.36 5.16
CA ASP A 113 -18.61 -13.52 5.88
C ASP A 113 -19.93 -13.19 6.60
N ALA A 114 -20.13 -11.94 7.01
CA ALA A 114 -21.33 -11.50 7.70
C ALA A 114 -22.53 -11.23 6.76
N VAL A 115 -22.28 -10.98 5.47
CA VAL A 115 -23.33 -10.74 4.48
C VAL A 115 -24.02 -12.05 4.08
N THR A 116 -25.34 -12.09 4.26
CA THR A 116 -26.20 -13.23 3.91
C THR A 116 -26.74 -13.16 2.48
N ASP A 117 -26.94 -11.96 1.92
CA ASP A 117 -27.41 -11.78 0.54
C ASP A 117 -26.30 -12.08 -0.47
N LEU A 118 -26.54 -13.07 -1.32
CA LEU A 118 -25.61 -13.51 -2.35
C LEU A 118 -25.28 -12.38 -3.35
N THR A 119 -26.25 -11.54 -3.71
CA THR A 119 -26.05 -10.48 -4.71
C THR A 119 -25.08 -9.44 -4.20
N ILE A 120 -25.30 -8.97 -2.97
CA ILE A 120 -24.44 -8.00 -2.29
C ILE A 120 -23.06 -8.60 -2.03
N LYS A 121 -23.01 -9.87 -1.61
CA LYS A 121 -21.76 -10.59 -1.37
C LYS A 121 -20.89 -10.66 -2.61
N LEU A 122 -21.46 -11.01 -3.77
CA LEU A 122 -20.73 -11.06 -5.04
C LEU A 122 -20.18 -9.69 -5.44
N ARG A 123 -21.00 -8.62 -5.33
CA ARG A 123 -20.57 -7.25 -5.64
C ARG A 123 -19.41 -6.78 -4.76
N LEU A 124 -19.45 -7.09 -3.46
CA LEU A 124 -18.37 -6.76 -2.53
C LEU A 124 -17.09 -7.54 -2.87
N ILE A 125 -17.21 -8.84 -3.18
CA ILE A 125 -16.08 -9.68 -3.58
C ILE A 125 -15.42 -9.13 -4.86
N ASP A 126 -16.20 -8.77 -5.87
CA ASP A 126 -15.67 -8.21 -7.13
C ASP A 126 -14.93 -6.88 -6.91
N THR A 127 -15.47 -6.03 -6.02
CA THR A 127 -14.84 -4.78 -5.62
C THR A 127 -13.50 -5.05 -4.91
N LEU A 128 -13.48 -5.96 -3.94
CA LEU A 128 -12.28 -6.35 -3.18
C LEU A 128 -11.21 -7.00 -4.06
N ARG A 129 -11.63 -7.82 -5.01
CA ARG A 129 -10.75 -8.44 -5.99
C ARG A 129 -10.08 -7.39 -6.88
N THR A 130 -10.84 -6.42 -7.37
CA THR A 130 -10.33 -5.32 -8.20
C THR A 130 -9.28 -4.48 -7.47
N VAL A 131 -9.52 -4.11 -6.20
CA VAL A 131 -8.57 -3.32 -5.41
C VAL A 131 -7.32 -4.11 -5.02
N THR A 132 -7.44 -5.44 -4.85
CA THR A 132 -6.33 -6.31 -4.47
C THR A 132 -5.45 -6.68 -5.66
N ALA A 133 -6.01 -6.79 -6.87
CA ALA A 133 -5.28 -7.15 -8.09
C ALA A 133 -4.04 -6.25 -8.32
N GLY A 134 -4.18 -4.93 -8.10
CA GLY A 134 -3.06 -3.99 -8.27
C GLY A 134 -1.91 -4.23 -7.29
N LYS A 135 -2.24 -4.64 -6.07
CA LYS A 135 -1.24 -5.04 -5.06
C LYS A 135 -0.56 -6.35 -5.44
N ASN A 136 -1.33 -7.33 -5.93
CA ASN A 136 -0.81 -8.63 -6.36
C ASN A 136 0.20 -8.46 -7.50
N ILE A 137 -0.13 -7.67 -8.53
CA ILE A 137 0.79 -7.39 -9.64
C ILE A 137 2.08 -6.71 -9.15
N ARG A 138 1.99 -5.79 -8.18
CA ARG A 138 3.19 -5.17 -7.60
C ARG A 138 4.07 -6.16 -6.86
N ILE A 139 3.47 -7.12 -6.15
CA ILE A 139 4.21 -8.21 -5.51
C ILE A 139 4.86 -9.06 -6.61
N MET A 140 4.12 -9.41 -7.67
CA MET A 140 4.67 -10.16 -8.78
C MET A 140 5.88 -9.48 -9.41
N ALA A 141 5.81 -8.16 -9.64
CA ALA A 141 6.92 -7.38 -10.18
C ALA A 141 8.17 -7.33 -9.28
N LYS A 142 8.01 -7.59 -7.96
CA LYS A 142 9.14 -7.64 -7.02
C LYS A 142 9.82 -9.01 -6.98
N TYR A 143 9.04 -10.08 -7.11
CA TYR A 143 9.53 -11.45 -6.90
C TYR A 143 9.75 -12.24 -8.19
N TYR A 144 9.03 -11.92 -9.26
CA TYR A 144 9.21 -12.55 -10.56
C TYR A 144 10.04 -11.66 -11.47
N THR A 145 11.05 -12.25 -12.10
CA THR A 145 11.75 -11.63 -13.23
C THR A 145 10.89 -11.77 -14.49
N ARG A 146 10.38 -12.98 -14.72
CA ARG A 146 9.57 -13.35 -15.87
C ARG A 146 8.40 -14.24 -15.44
N ILE A 147 7.22 -14.01 -16.00
CA ILE A 147 6.02 -14.84 -15.77
C ILE A 147 5.20 -14.97 -17.06
N THR A 148 4.49 -16.08 -17.22
CA THR A 148 3.56 -16.25 -18.36
C THR A 148 2.22 -15.57 -18.09
N MET A 149 1.61 -15.00 -19.13
CA MET A 149 0.33 -14.29 -19.04
C MET A 149 -0.78 -15.18 -18.48
N LYS A 150 -0.83 -16.46 -18.92
CA LYS A 150 -1.77 -17.46 -18.38
C LYS A 150 -1.60 -17.70 -16.88
N ARG A 151 -0.36 -17.78 -16.41
CA ARG A 151 -0.10 -17.98 -14.97
C ARG A 151 -0.46 -16.73 -14.17
N MET A 152 -0.19 -15.53 -14.70
CA MET A 152 -0.61 -14.29 -14.07
C MET A 152 -2.13 -14.20 -13.95
N ALA A 153 -2.86 -14.49 -15.03
CA ALA A 153 -4.32 -14.49 -15.06
C ALA A 153 -4.89 -15.42 -13.97
N ASN A 154 -4.39 -16.65 -13.86
CA ASN A 154 -4.80 -17.60 -12.83
C ASN A 154 -4.46 -17.14 -11.39
N LEU A 155 -3.42 -16.32 -11.19
CA LEU A 155 -3.07 -15.79 -9.86
C LEU A 155 -3.89 -14.55 -9.49
N LEU A 156 -4.52 -13.90 -10.47
CA LEU A 156 -5.42 -12.76 -10.27
C LEU A 156 -6.90 -13.16 -10.35
N ASP A 157 -7.16 -14.44 -10.64
CA ASP A 157 -8.44 -15.04 -11.02
C ASP A 157 -9.14 -14.39 -12.23
N LEU A 158 -8.47 -13.47 -12.94
CA LEU A 158 -8.99 -12.70 -14.07
C LEU A 158 -8.84 -13.44 -15.40
N SER A 159 -9.60 -13.01 -16.40
CA SER A 159 -9.34 -13.45 -17.77
C SER A 159 -7.96 -12.95 -18.25
N VAL A 160 -7.43 -13.56 -19.31
CA VAL A 160 -6.16 -13.16 -19.90
C VAL A 160 -6.25 -11.71 -20.42
N ASP A 161 -7.37 -11.35 -21.05
CA ASP A 161 -7.59 -10.04 -21.64
C ASP A 161 -7.71 -8.95 -20.57
N GLU A 162 -8.51 -9.18 -19.52
CA GLU A 162 -8.63 -8.25 -18.38
C GLU A 162 -7.31 -8.09 -17.64
N SER A 163 -6.57 -9.19 -17.45
CA SER A 163 -5.25 -9.14 -16.81
C SER A 163 -4.26 -8.28 -17.60
N GLU A 164 -4.34 -8.35 -18.94
CA GLU A 164 -3.49 -7.55 -19.81
C GLU A 164 -3.87 -6.07 -19.79
N GLU A 165 -5.15 -5.75 -19.89
CA GLU A 165 -5.65 -4.38 -19.80
C GLU A 165 -5.27 -3.76 -18.45
N PHE A 166 -5.46 -4.52 -17.38
CA PHE A 166 -5.12 -4.07 -16.04
C PHE A 166 -3.61 -3.87 -15.86
N LEU A 167 -2.78 -4.77 -16.37
CA LEU A 167 -1.33 -4.61 -16.41
C LEU A 167 -0.92 -3.36 -17.21
N SER A 168 -1.52 -3.15 -18.39
CA SER A 168 -1.26 -2.00 -19.26
C SER A 168 -1.55 -0.68 -18.52
N SER A 169 -2.69 -0.60 -17.83
CA SER A 169 -3.05 0.58 -17.02
C SER A 169 -2.00 0.91 -15.95
N LEU A 170 -1.43 -0.11 -15.29
CA LEU A 170 -0.43 0.06 -14.25
C LEU A 170 0.94 0.50 -14.82
N VAL A 171 1.30 0.03 -16.01
CA VAL A 171 2.52 0.43 -16.73
C VAL A 171 2.41 1.87 -17.23
N VAL A 172 1.27 2.25 -17.83
CA VAL A 172 0.99 3.63 -18.28
C VAL A 172 1.02 4.62 -17.11
N ASN A 173 0.43 4.23 -15.97
CA ASN A 173 0.47 5.01 -14.73
C ASN A 173 1.86 5.04 -14.05
N LYS A 174 2.89 4.45 -14.66
CA LYS A 174 4.26 4.34 -14.12
C LYS A 174 4.33 3.71 -12.72
N THR A 175 3.33 2.90 -12.39
CA THR A 175 3.23 2.26 -11.06
C THR A 175 4.17 1.07 -10.95
N ILE A 176 4.35 0.36 -12.06
CA ILE A 176 5.32 -0.73 -12.22
C ILE A 176 5.98 -0.62 -13.59
N TYR A 177 7.15 -1.22 -13.73
CA TYR A 177 7.75 -1.48 -15.04
C TYR A 177 7.41 -2.91 -15.44
N ALA A 178 6.89 -3.10 -16.65
CA ALA A 178 6.73 -4.40 -17.26
C ALA A 178 6.83 -4.28 -18.79
N LYS A 179 7.37 -5.32 -19.43
CA LYS A 179 7.38 -5.50 -20.88
C LYS A 179 6.66 -6.80 -21.19
N VAL A 180 5.66 -6.72 -22.07
CA VAL A 180 4.84 -7.87 -22.46
C VAL A 180 5.18 -8.26 -23.90
N ASP A 181 5.56 -9.51 -24.08
CA ASP A 181 5.54 -10.17 -25.39
C ASP A 181 4.19 -10.90 -25.52
N ARG A 182 3.27 -10.32 -26.30
CA ARG A 182 1.91 -10.86 -26.45
C ARG A 182 1.88 -12.18 -27.23
N LEU A 183 2.77 -12.36 -28.21
CA LEU A 183 2.84 -13.58 -29.03
C LEU A 183 3.37 -14.75 -28.20
N ALA A 184 4.45 -14.53 -27.45
CA ALA A 184 4.99 -15.55 -26.55
C ALA A 184 4.17 -15.70 -25.25
N GLY A 185 3.33 -14.71 -24.91
CA GLY A 185 2.59 -14.64 -23.66
C GLY A 185 3.51 -14.50 -22.45
N ILE A 186 4.62 -13.78 -22.59
CA ILE A 186 5.67 -13.64 -21.58
C ILE A 186 5.73 -12.19 -21.09
N ILE A 187 5.73 -12.01 -19.77
CA ILE A 187 5.87 -10.72 -19.11
C ILE A 187 7.23 -10.67 -18.43
N ASN A 188 8.01 -9.62 -18.71
CA ASN A 188 9.26 -9.33 -18.04
C ASN A 188 9.12 -8.08 -17.16
N PHE A 189 9.39 -8.21 -15.88
CA PHE A 189 9.35 -7.11 -14.91
C PHE A 189 10.71 -6.45 -14.67
N GLN A 190 11.80 -7.06 -15.15
CA GLN A 190 13.13 -6.49 -15.01
C GLN A 190 13.33 -5.37 -16.02
N ARG A 191 13.85 -4.25 -15.53
CA ARG A 191 14.38 -3.20 -16.40
C ARG A 191 15.67 -3.71 -17.04
N PRO A 192 15.92 -3.38 -18.33
CA PRO A 192 17.24 -3.55 -18.92
C PRO A 192 18.27 -2.88 -18.02
N LYS A 193 19.33 -3.60 -17.69
CA LYS A 193 20.44 -3.05 -16.89
C LYS A 193 21.52 -2.59 -17.84
N ASP A 194 22.00 -1.37 -17.64
CA ASP A 194 23.16 -0.89 -18.36
C ASP A 194 24.46 -1.42 -17.71
N PRO A 195 25.59 -1.47 -18.43
CA PRO A 195 26.86 -1.94 -17.87
C PRO A 195 27.28 -1.20 -16.59
N ASN A 196 26.95 0.09 -16.49
CA ASN A 196 27.20 0.90 -15.30
C ASN A 196 26.38 0.43 -14.10
N ASP A 197 25.12 0.01 -14.29
CA ASP A 197 24.29 -0.53 -13.21
C ASP A 197 24.88 -1.83 -12.66
N LEU A 198 25.41 -2.68 -13.54
CA LEU A 198 26.07 -3.93 -13.15
C LEU A 198 27.34 -3.66 -12.32
N LEU A 199 28.15 -2.68 -12.73
CA LEU A 199 29.36 -2.28 -12.01
C LEU A 199 29.02 -1.66 -10.65
N ASN A 200 27.99 -0.82 -10.59
CA ASN A 200 27.51 -0.22 -9.33
C ASN A 200 26.98 -1.29 -8.38
N ASP A 201 26.14 -2.21 -8.86
CA ASP A 201 25.63 -3.35 -8.08
C ASP A 201 26.78 -4.19 -7.52
N TRP A 202 27.82 -4.44 -8.32
CA TRP A 202 29.01 -5.18 -7.91
C TRP A 202 29.82 -4.44 -6.84
N SER A 203 30.06 -3.14 -7.04
CA SER A 203 30.75 -2.27 -6.08
C SER A 203 30.03 -2.21 -4.73
N HIS A 204 28.70 -2.04 -4.72
CA HIS A 204 27.91 -2.05 -3.49
C HIS A 204 27.98 -3.39 -2.75
N LYS A 205 28.01 -4.51 -3.47
CA LYS A 205 28.19 -5.83 -2.87
C LYS A 205 29.56 -5.99 -2.22
N LEU A 206 30.63 -5.53 -2.89
CA LEU A 206 31.99 -5.56 -2.32
C LEU A 206 32.10 -4.70 -1.05
N ASN A 207 31.56 -3.49 -1.07
CA ASN A 207 31.56 -2.62 0.10
C ASN A 207 30.78 -3.24 1.27
N SER A 208 29.66 -3.90 0.98
CA SER A 208 28.85 -4.60 1.98
C SER A 208 29.60 -5.81 2.56
N LEU A 209 30.29 -6.58 1.71
CA LEU A 209 31.14 -7.70 2.13
C LEU A 209 32.27 -7.22 3.03
N MET A 210 32.99 -6.17 2.63
CA MET A 210 34.09 -5.61 3.42
C MET A 210 33.61 -5.09 4.78
N SER A 211 32.46 -4.40 4.80
CA SER A 211 31.83 -3.94 6.05
C SER A 211 31.48 -5.12 6.97
N LEU A 212 30.95 -6.21 6.41
CA LEU A 212 30.60 -7.40 7.17
C LEU A 212 31.86 -8.07 7.76
N VAL A 213 32.91 -8.25 6.95
CA VAL A 213 34.19 -8.82 7.39
C VAL A 213 34.77 -8.01 8.55
N ASN A 214 34.88 -6.68 8.39
CA ASN A 214 35.41 -5.81 9.44
C ASN A 214 34.60 -5.91 10.74
N LYS A 215 33.26 -5.93 10.65
CA LYS A 215 32.40 -6.11 11.83
C LYS A 215 32.66 -7.45 12.51
N THR A 216 32.76 -8.53 11.75
CA THR A 216 33.06 -9.85 12.30
C THR A 216 34.43 -9.88 12.98
N THR A 217 35.47 -9.31 12.37
CA THR A 217 36.81 -9.21 12.98
C THR A 217 36.78 -8.45 14.31
N HIS A 218 36.08 -7.31 14.37
CA HIS A 218 35.93 -6.56 15.61
C HIS A 218 35.17 -7.33 16.70
N LEU A 219 34.13 -8.09 16.32
CA LEU A 219 33.36 -8.91 17.25
C LEU A 219 34.20 -10.06 17.83
N ILE A 220 35.02 -10.73 16.99
CA ILE A 220 35.96 -11.77 17.43
C ILE A 220 36.97 -11.19 18.42
N ALA A 221 37.62 -10.08 18.07
CA ALA A 221 38.62 -9.44 18.94
C ALA A 221 38.01 -9.02 20.30
N LYS A 222 36.76 -8.54 20.29
CA LYS A 222 36.04 -8.21 21.53
C LYS A 222 35.77 -9.46 22.38
N GLU A 223 35.40 -10.57 21.76
CA GLU A 223 35.15 -11.84 22.46
C GLU A 223 36.44 -12.40 23.07
N GLU A 224 37.54 -12.42 22.31
CA GLU A 224 38.86 -12.86 22.79
C GLU A 224 39.32 -12.07 24.03
N MET A 225 39.11 -10.75 24.04
CA MET A 225 39.44 -9.92 25.21
C MET A 225 38.63 -10.29 26.45
N ILE A 226 37.36 -10.65 26.30
CA ILE A 226 36.51 -11.04 27.44
C ILE A 226 36.93 -12.40 27.99
N HIS A 227 37.21 -13.38 27.10
CA HIS A 227 37.55 -14.74 27.51
C HIS A 227 38.97 -14.85 28.11
N ASN A 228 39.91 -14.00 27.70
CA ASN A 228 41.27 -13.96 28.27
C ASN A 228 41.37 -13.20 29.61
N LEU A 229 40.30 -12.53 30.05
CA LEU A 229 40.24 -11.83 31.35
C LEU A 229 39.62 -12.69 32.48
N GLN A 230 39.15 -13.91 32.16
CA GLN A 230 38.71 -14.93 33.13
C GLN A 230 39.83 -15.92 33.44
#